data_AF-A0A662V4F2-F1
#
_entry.id   AF-A0A662V4F2-F1
#
_cell.length_a   1.000
_cell.length_b   1.000
_cell.length_c   1.000
_cell.angle_alpha   90.00
_cell.angle_beta   90.00
_cell.angle_gamma   90.00
#
_symmetry.space_group_name_H-M   'P 1'
#
loop_
_entity.id
_entity.type
_entity.pdbx_description
1 polymer ?
#
loop_
_entity_poly.entity_id
_entity_poly.type
_entity_poly.pdbx_seq_one_letter_code
_entity_poly.pdbx_strand_id
1 'polypeptide(L)' 'MGRKHQLSNYFKKSPDGEYIIIVPREFKDLIIQRFQNKVFIDEYGDSVIIKTKSRAILKNIIRMVYGSSYG' A
#
# COMPACT_ATOMS: atom_id res chain seq x y z
N MET A 1 11.08 -17.23 -14.09
CA MET A 1 11.04 -17.11 -12.61
C MET A 1 11.43 -15.67 -12.26
N GLY A 2 10.66 -14.88 -11.50
CA GLY A 2 11.14 -13.52 -11.16
C GLY A 2 10.18 -12.50 -10.52
N ARG A 3 8.86 -12.73 -10.49
CA ARG A 3 7.90 -11.68 -10.03
C ARG A 3 7.73 -11.54 -8.50
N LYS A 4 8.27 -12.46 -7.69
CA LYS A 4 8.09 -12.44 -6.22
C LYS A 4 9.01 -11.45 -5.50
N HIS A 5 10.14 -11.05 -6.10
CA HIS A 5 11.17 -10.29 -5.38
C HIS A 5 10.91 -8.77 -5.28
N GLN A 6 10.11 -8.18 -6.18
CA GLN A 6 9.93 -6.72 -6.20
C GLN A 6 8.89 -6.21 -5.19
N LEU A 7 7.84 -6.99 -4.91
CA LEU A 7 6.73 -6.52 -4.06
C LEU A 7 7.15 -6.23 -2.61
N SER A 8 8.09 -7.02 -2.07
CA SER A 8 8.58 -6.87 -0.70
C SER A 8 9.30 -5.54 -0.44
N ASN A 9 9.74 -4.84 -1.48
CA ASN A 9 10.36 -3.52 -1.34
C ASN A 9 9.34 -2.41 -1.03
N TYR A 10 8.06 -2.66 -1.29
CA TYR A 10 7.00 -1.64 -1.17
C TYR A 10 6.18 -1.77 0.12
N PHE A 11 6.34 -2.86 0.88
CA PHE A 11 5.58 -3.07 2.12
C PHE A 11 6.39 -3.76 3.21
N LYS A 12 6.06 -3.50 4.47
CA LYS A 12 6.50 -4.27 5.63
C LYS A 12 5.34 -5.08 6.19
N LYS A 13 5.63 -6.23 6.79
CA LYS A 13 4.63 -7.05 7.48
C LYS A 13 4.78 -6.84 9.00
N SER A 14 3.72 -6.41 9.66
CA SER A 14 3.65 -6.31 11.12
C SER A 14 3.60 -7.71 11.74
N PRO A 15 4.12 -7.92 12.97
CA PRO A 15 3.89 -9.15 13.72
C PRO A 15 2.41 -9.55 13.82
N ASP A 16 1.49 -8.58 13.86
CA ASP A 16 0.03 -8.78 13.87
C ASP A 16 -0.57 -9.31 12.55
N GLY A 17 0.27 -9.56 11.54
CA GLY A 17 -0.15 -10.06 10.23
C GLY A 17 -0.65 -8.98 9.26
N GLU A 18 -0.56 -7.71 9.65
CA GLU A 18 -0.91 -6.57 8.81
C GLU A 18 0.22 -6.24 7.83
N TYR A 19 -0.15 -5.74 6.65
CA TYR A 19 0.77 -5.17 5.69
C TYR A 19 0.75 -3.66 5.82
N ILE A 20 1.93 -3.07 5.94
CA ILE A 20 2.18 -1.65 6.11
C ILE A 20 2.86 -1.14 4.84
N ILE A 21 2.27 -0.14 4.21
CA ILE A 21 2.85 0.58 3.06
C ILE A 21 2.98 2.05 3.45
N ILE A 22 4.06 2.69 3.01
CA ILE A 22 4.21 4.14 3.05
C ILE A 22 4.04 4.65 1.61
N VAL A 23 3.09 5.56 1.39
CA VAL A 23 2.87 6.19 0.08
C VAL A 23 2.88 7.71 0.21
N PRO A 24 3.15 8.46 -0.86
CA PRO A 24 3.01 9.91 -0.86
C PRO A 24 1.58 10.33 -0.52
N ARG A 25 1.43 11.44 0.20
CA ARG A 25 0.12 11.95 0.65
C ARG A 25 -0.86 12.22 -0.48
N GLU A 26 -0.40 12.54 -1.68
CA GLU A 26 -1.23 12.77 -2.87
C GLU A 26 -2.14 11.57 -3.21
N PHE A 27 -1.74 10.34 -2.84
CA PHE A 27 -2.51 9.13 -3.11
C PHE A 27 -3.57 8.84 -2.03
N LYS A 28 -3.59 9.60 -0.92
CA LYS A 28 -4.48 9.38 0.22
C LYS A 28 -5.95 9.34 -0.19
N ASP A 29 -6.46 10.41 -0.82
CA ASP A 29 -7.87 10.54 -1.17
C ASP A 29 -8.32 9.44 -2.14
N LEU A 30 -7.46 9.12 -3.11
CA LEU A 30 -7.69 8.07 -4.09
C LEU A 30 -7.75 6.68 -3.45
N ILE A 31 -6.92 6.43 -2.43
CA ILE A 31 -6.94 5.17 -1.65
C ILE A 31 -8.16 5.11 -0.74
N ILE A 32 -8.52 6.21 -0.07
CA ILE A 32 -9.73 6.31 0.76
C ILE A 32 -10.97 6.02 -0.07
N GLN A 33 -11.14 6.68 -1.21
CA GLN A 33 -12.30 6.50 -2.08
C GLN A 33 -12.44 5.04 -2.55
N ARG A 34 -11.33 4.35 -2.84
CA ARG A 34 -11.36 3.00 -3.38
C ARG A 34 -11.49 1.89 -2.34
N PHE A 35 -10.93 2.10 -1.15
CA PHE A 35 -10.85 1.09 -0.10
C PHE A 35 -11.56 1.49 1.19
N GLN A 36 -12.54 2.40 1.11
CA GLN A 36 -13.36 2.90 2.23
C GLN A 36 -13.58 1.84 3.32
N ASN A 37 -13.17 2.15 4.56
CA ASN A 37 -13.25 1.28 5.75
C ASN A 37 -12.50 -0.06 5.70
N LYS A 38 -11.74 -0.35 4.64
CA LYS A 38 -10.96 -1.61 4.50
C LYS A 38 -9.47 -1.44 4.78
N VAL A 39 -9.03 -0.20 5.01
CA VAL A 39 -7.65 0.16 5.29
C VAL A 39 -7.60 1.13 6.44
N PHE A 40 -6.56 1.02 7.26
CA PHE A 40 -6.21 2.03 8.24
C PHE A 40 -5.21 2.98 7.59
N ILE A 41 -5.38 4.28 7.79
CA ILE A 41 -4.53 5.31 7.19
C ILE A 41 -4.09 6.25 8.31
N ASP A 42 -2.79 6.50 8.36
CA ASP A 42 -2.13 7.36 9.32
C ASP A 42 -1.27 8.39 8.55
N GLU A 43 -1.38 9.67 8.88
CA GLU A 43 -0.69 10.74 8.15
C GLU A 43 0.61 11.13 8.86
N TYR A 44 1.71 11.13 8.12
CA TYR A 44 3.05 11.48 8.60
C TYR A 44 3.71 12.46 7.64
N GLY A 45 3.49 13.76 7.87
CA GLY A 45 4.02 14.84 7.04
C GLY A 45 3.54 14.72 5.58
N ASP A 46 4.49 14.56 4.66
CA ASP A 46 4.24 14.41 3.22
C ASP A 46 3.92 12.97 2.78
N SER A 47 3.89 12.04 3.72
CA SER A 47 3.59 10.63 3.47
C SER A 47 2.39 10.16 4.28
N VAL A 48 1.76 9.09 3.81
CA VAL A 48 0.70 8.39 4.54
C VAL A 48 1.05 6.92 4.69
N ILE A 49 0.90 6.42 5.91
CA ILE A 49 1.10 5.04 6.29
C ILE A 49 -0.25 4.34 6.16
N ILE A 50 -0.29 3.30 5.33
CA ILE A 50 -1.50 2.51 5.11
C ILE A 50 -1.28 1.12 5.66
N LYS A 51 -2.21 0.67 6.50
CA LYS A 51 -2.22 -0.69 7.06
C LYS A 51 -3.42 -1.46 6.54
N THR A 52 -3.19 -2.69 6.10
CA THR A 52 -4.26 -3.60 5.67
C THR A 52 -3.91 -5.05 5.96
N LYS A 53 -4.91 -5.86 6.33
CA LYS A 53 -4.74 -7.32 6.46
C LYS A 53 -4.90 -8.05 5.12
N SER A 54 -5.42 -7.38 4.09
CA SER A 54 -5.71 -8.01 2.80
C SER A 54 -4.57 -7.86 1.80
N ARG A 55 -3.99 -9.00 1.40
CA ARG A 55 -2.98 -9.05 0.31
C ARG A 55 -3.51 -8.54 -1.03
N ALA A 56 -4.81 -8.67 -1.28
CA ALA A 56 -5.41 -8.19 -2.53
C ALA A 56 -5.43 -6.66 -2.57
N ILE A 57 -5.82 -6.03 -1.46
CA ILE A 57 -5.79 -4.57 -1.31
C ILE A 57 -4.35 -4.06 -1.42
N LEU A 58 -3.42 -4.71 -0.73
CA LEU A 58 -1.99 -4.39 -0.80
C LEU A 58 -1.47 -4.29 -2.23
N LYS A 59 -1.68 -5.34 -3.03
CA LYS A 59 -1.23 -5.38 -4.43
C LYS A 59 -1.86 -4.29 -5.27
N ASN A 60 -3.13 -3.98 -5.00
CA ASN A 60 -3.84 -2.96 -5.76
C ASN A 60 -3.33 -1.55 -5.42
N ILE A 61 -3.06 -1.26 -4.14
CA ILE A 61 -2.40 -0.02 -3.72
C ILE A 61 -1.03 0.12 -4.38
N ILE A 62 -0.18 -0.93 -4.31
CA ILE A 62 1.14 -0.91 -4.95
C ILE A 62 1.01 -0.64 -6.45
N ARG A 63 0.03 -1.25 -7.12
CA ARG A 63 -0.19 -1.01 -8.55
C ARG A 63 -0.71 0.40 -8.85
N MET A 64 -1.50 1.00 -7.97
CA MET A 64 -2.00 2.37 -8.16
C MET A 64 -0.90 3.40 -7.97
N VAL A 65 0.03 3.16 -7.04
CA VAL A 65 1.08 4.12 -6.66
C VAL A 65 2.34 3.91 -7.49
N TYR A 66 2.71 2.67 -7.79
CA TYR A 66 3.98 2.30 -8.44
C TYR A 66 3.78 1.56 -9.79
N GLY A 67 2.55 1.52 -10.31
CA GLY A 67 2.17 0.75 -11.50
C GLY A 67 2.91 1.10 -12.78
N SER A 68 3.40 2.34 -12.92
CA SER A 68 4.22 2.73 -14.08
C SER A 68 5.58 2.02 -14.14
N SER A 69 6.02 1.34 -13.07
CA SER A 69 7.26 0.55 -13.04
C SER A 69 7.05 -0.95 -13.37
N TYR A 70 5.80 -1.35 -13.64
CA TYR A 70 5.41 -2.73 -14.01
C TYR A 70 4.99 -2.88 -15.49
N GLY A 71 5.13 -1.81 -16.28
CA GLY A 71 4.89 -1.79 -17.73
C GLY A 71 6.11 -2.24 -18.52
#